data_AF-A0A8J8E1J5-F1
#
_entry.id   AF-A0A8J8E1J5-F1
#
_cell.length_a   1.000
_cell.length_b   1.000
_cell.length_c   1.000
_cell.angle_alpha   90.00
_cell.angle_beta   90.00
_cell.angle_gamma   90.00
#
_symmetry.space_group_name_H-M   'P 1'
#
loop_
_entity.id
_entity.type
_entity.pdbx_description
1 polymer ?
#
loop_
_entity_poly.entity_id
_entity_poly.type
_entity_poly.pdbx_seq_one_letter_code
_entity_poly.pdbx_strand_id
1 'polypeptide(L)'
;MEFKVNIKMGSESMSQGIFVLALLFFLFLPLASAGKINLFNHLPANETVKLVTFECHSNCTPEEWFMVDNLTIIKPYNGTHDVEIIITRNKTRREFIPAKNSTLFSISDINWSNLENVTKNTTAHDPYGAKWKESFEKMNGKIWSKGIKLQFHCSDCEVHGCLLILDINCSTNATNCKVMSQVPPDCGMDMRYTKTTTTTTQKPEDKEICGPALLIELTLNPLILRRKKRDS
;
A
#
# COMPACT_ATOMS: atom_id res chain seq x y z
N MET A 1 15.28 -76.55 1.99
CA MET A 1 13.95 -76.09 2.42
C MET A 1 13.84 -74.64 1.98
N GLU A 2 13.29 -74.41 0.78
CA GLU A 2 13.14 -73.07 0.19
C GLU A 2 11.75 -72.53 0.56
N PHE A 3 11.71 -71.39 1.25
CA PHE A 3 10.46 -70.67 1.50
C PHE A 3 10.19 -69.69 0.36
N LYS A 4 9.25 -70.05 -0.54
CA LYS A 4 8.60 -69.10 -1.45
C LYS A 4 7.60 -68.28 -0.65
N VAL A 5 7.87 -66.98 -0.48
CA VAL A 5 6.86 -66.01 -0.02
C VAL A 5 6.18 -65.42 -1.25
N ASN A 6 4.91 -65.78 -1.44
CA ASN A 6 4.03 -65.25 -2.47
C ASN A 6 3.39 -63.97 -1.90
N ILE A 7 3.83 -62.78 -2.34
CA ILE A 7 3.17 -61.52 -1.98
C ILE A 7 2.06 -61.24 -2.99
N LYS A 8 0.83 -61.49 -2.56
CA LYS A 8 -0.39 -61.11 -3.26
C LYS A 8 -0.60 -59.60 -3.07
N MET A 9 -0.33 -58.80 -4.10
CA MET A 9 -0.65 -57.37 -4.08
C MET A 9 -2.17 -57.18 -4.13
N GLY A 10 -2.76 -56.87 -2.98
CA GLY A 10 -4.13 -56.38 -2.86
C GLY A 10 -4.20 -54.94 -3.37
N SER A 11 -4.88 -54.77 -4.49
CA SER A 11 -5.24 -53.51 -5.14
C SER A 11 -6.35 -52.81 -4.34
N GLU A 12 -6.03 -52.23 -3.18
CA GLU A 12 -7.02 -51.48 -2.38
C GLU A 12 -6.36 -50.56 -1.33
N SER A 13 -5.33 -49.79 -1.69
CA SER A 13 -4.82 -48.72 -0.80
C SER A 13 -4.22 -47.51 -1.52
N MET A 14 -4.43 -47.38 -2.84
CA MET A 14 -3.73 -46.37 -3.62
C MET A 14 -4.38 -44.97 -3.56
N SER A 15 -5.56 -44.82 -2.96
CA SER A 15 -6.29 -43.53 -2.91
C SER A 15 -6.07 -42.76 -1.60
N GLN A 16 -5.98 -43.45 -0.46
CA GLN A 16 -5.77 -42.79 0.85
C GLN A 16 -4.31 -42.32 1.04
N GLY A 17 -3.32 -43.06 0.53
CA GLY A 17 -1.91 -42.66 0.64
C GLY A 17 -1.59 -41.36 -0.10
N ILE A 18 -2.22 -41.13 -1.26
CA ILE A 18 -2.03 -39.92 -2.07
C ILE A 18 -2.66 -38.71 -1.38
N PHE A 19 -3.83 -38.86 -0.77
CA PHE A 19 -4.49 -37.78 -0.03
C PHE A 19 -3.71 -37.37 1.23
N VAL A 20 -3.17 -38.34 1.97
CA VAL A 20 -2.35 -38.07 3.17
C VAL A 20 -1.01 -37.44 2.80
N LEU A 21 -0.36 -37.90 1.72
CA LEU A 21 0.86 -37.26 1.22
C LEU A 21 0.60 -35.83 0.70
N ALA A 22 -0.52 -35.59 0.01
CA ALA A 22 -0.88 -34.25 -0.46
C ALA A 22 -1.17 -33.29 0.70
N LEU A 23 -1.85 -33.75 1.76
CA LEU A 23 -2.10 -32.95 2.97
C LEU A 23 -0.81 -32.66 3.75
N LEU A 24 0.09 -33.63 3.86
CA LEU A 24 1.44 -33.43 4.42
C LEU A 24 2.26 -32.46 3.55
N PHE A 25 2.15 -32.54 2.22
CA PHE A 25 2.82 -31.58 1.33
C PHE A 25 2.27 -30.16 1.48
N PHE A 26 0.98 -29.99 1.80
CA PHE A 26 0.42 -28.68 2.17
C PHE A 26 0.86 -28.20 3.56
N LEU A 27 1.08 -29.10 4.52
CA LEU A 27 1.62 -28.78 5.86
C LEU A 27 3.12 -28.46 5.85
N PHE A 28 3.86 -28.95 4.86
CA PHE A 28 5.29 -28.70 4.65
C PHE A 28 5.60 -27.82 3.45
N LEU A 29 4.60 -27.28 2.75
CA LEU A 29 4.83 -26.11 1.92
C LEU A 29 5.39 -25.09 2.91
N PRO A 30 6.68 -24.68 2.77
CA PRO A 30 7.12 -23.53 3.52
C PRO A 30 6.13 -22.45 3.10
N LEU A 31 5.31 -21.98 4.05
CA LEU A 31 4.69 -20.68 3.91
C LEU A 31 5.88 -19.80 3.60
N ALA A 32 6.02 -19.43 2.33
CA ALA A 32 6.94 -18.41 1.92
C ALA A 32 6.37 -17.15 2.58
N SER A 33 6.66 -16.98 3.87
CA SER A 33 6.90 -15.68 4.44
C SER A 33 7.92 -15.09 3.49
N ALA A 34 7.42 -14.31 2.55
CA ALA A 34 8.22 -13.45 1.71
C ALA A 34 8.99 -12.59 2.71
N GLY A 35 10.24 -12.99 2.98
CA GLY A 35 10.93 -12.62 4.22
C GLY A 35 10.97 -11.11 4.38
N LYS A 36 10.32 -10.62 5.44
CA LYS A 36 10.44 -9.23 5.87
C LYS A 36 11.91 -8.92 6.12
N ILE A 37 12.34 -7.73 5.73
CA ILE A 37 13.69 -7.20 5.92
C ILE A 37 13.74 -6.58 7.32
N ASN A 38 14.74 -6.93 8.12
CA ASN A 38 15.03 -6.19 9.34
C ASN A 38 15.87 -4.94 8.99
N LEU A 39 15.34 -3.76 9.28
CA LEU A 39 15.97 -2.47 9.05
C LEU A 39 17.42 -2.39 9.59
N PHE A 40 17.64 -2.90 10.81
CA PHE A 40 18.91 -2.79 11.53
C PHE A 40 20.00 -3.72 10.99
N ASN A 41 19.64 -4.76 10.24
CA ASN A 41 20.62 -5.60 9.53
C ASN A 41 21.33 -4.83 8.40
N HIS A 42 20.74 -3.72 7.93
CA HIS A 42 21.26 -2.91 6.83
C HIS A 42 21.68 -1.50 7.24
N LEU A 43 21.40 -1.12 8.49
CA LEU A 43 21.76 0.17 9.09
C LEU A 43 22.54 -0.09 10.37
N PRO A 44 23.87 -0.31 10.28
CA PRO A 44 24.69 -0.42 11.47
C PRO A 44 24.61 0.86 12.31
N ALA A 45 24.77 0.74 13.64
CA ALA A 45 24.51 1.84 14.57
C ALA A 45 25.28 3.13 14.23
N ASN A 46 26.52 3.02 13.77
CA ASN A 46 27.39 4.16 13.47
C ASN A 46 27.26 4.64 12.01
N GLU A 47 26.27 4.15 11.26
CA GLU A 47 26.08 4.55 9.86
C GLU A 47 25.58 6.00 9.79
N THR A 48 26.29 6.83 9.03
CA THR A 48 25.83 8.18 8.68
C THR A 48 25.08 8.13 7.36
N VAL A 49 23.83 8.61 7.37
CA VAL A 49 22.91 8.55 6.24
C VAL A 49 22.28 9.93 5.98
N LYS A 50 21.64 10.09 4.82
CA LYS A 50 20.86 11.28 4.43
C LYS A 50 19.36 11.05 4.54
N LEU A 51 18.92 9.83 4.22
CA LEU A 51 17.52 9.47 4.20
C LEU A 51 17.39 7.95 4.31
N VAL A 52 16.42 7.51 5.10
CA VAL A 52 15.95 6.13 5.09
C VAL A 52 14.44 6.16 4.87
N THR A 53 13.95 5.40 3.91
CA THR A 53 12.52 5.17 3.70
C THR A 53 12.24 3.69 3.68
N PHE A 54 11.13 3.29 4.28
CA PHE A 54 10.73 1.90 4.33
C PHE A 54 9.23 1.76 4.25
N GLU A 55 8.81 0.59 3.80
CA GLU A 55 7.41 0.29 3.56
C GLU A 55 7.15 -1.17 3.90
N CYS A 56 6.02 -1.40 4.55
CA CYS A 56 5.47 -2.71 4.84
C CYS A 56 4.09 -2.82 4.21
N HIS A 57 3.82 -3.97 3.59
CA HIS A 57 2.52 -4.35 3.04
C HIS A 57 2.05 -5.63 3.73
N SER A 58 0.80 -5.60 4.19
CA SER A 58 0.10 -6.66 4.92
C SER A 58 0.77 -7.06 6.23
N ASN A 59 -0.05 -7.26 7.26
CA ASN A 59 0.38 -7.70 8.60
C ASN A 59 1.50 -6.81 9.19
N CYS A 60 1.41 -5.50 8.99
CA CYS A 60 2.36 -4.55 9.56
C CYS A 60 1.98 -4.29 11.00
N THR A 61 2.80 -4.75 11.95
CA THR A 61 2.55 -4.51 13.36
C THR A 61 3.33 -3.28 13.82
N PRO A 62 2.75 -2.42 14.67
CA PRO A 62 3.49 -1.30 15.26
C PRO A 62 4.65 -1.76 16.15
N GLU A 63 4.56 -2.97 16.72
CA GLU A 63 5.63 -3.56 17.54
C GLU A 63 6.83 -4.03 16.71
N GLU A 64 6.61 -4.45 15.46
CA GLU A 64 7.66 -4.91 14.55
C GLU A 64 7.86 -3.95 13.37
N TRP A 65 7.71 -2.64 13.60
CA TRP A 65 7.84 -1.62 12.55
C TRP A 65 9.22 -1.58 11.84
N PHE A 66 10.22 -2.27 12.38
CA PHE A 66 11.53 -2.48 11.74
C PHE A 66 11.56 -3.66 10.77
N MET A 67 10.49 -4.47 10.67
CA MET A 67 10.33 -5.59 9.74
C MET A 67 9.52 -5.13 8.52
N VAL A 68 10.21 -4.90 7.39
CA VAL A 68 9.66 -4.16 6.24
C VAL A 68 9.78 -4.95 4.93
N ASP A 69 8.93 -4.65 3.95
CA ASP A 69 8.98 -5.29 2.64
C ASP A 69 9.99 -4.61 1.70
N ASN A 70 10.05 -3.28 1.79
CA ASN A 70 10.94 -2.43 1.03
C ASN A 70 11.73 -1.50 1.97
N LEU A 71 13.02 -1.37 1.70
CA LEU A 71 13.93 -0.46 2.40
C LEU A 71 14.78 0.26 1.38
N THR A 72 14.81 1.59 1.45
CA THR A 72 15.71 2.45 0.69
C THR A 72 16.57 3.27 1.63
N ILE A 73 17.89 3.24 1.42
CA ILE A 73 18.88 3.97 2.22
C ILE A 73 19.68 4.85 1.26
N ILE A 74 19.74 6.15 1.55
CA ILE A 74 20.59 7.11 0.85
C ILE A 74 21.68 7.56 1.80
N LYS A 75 22.94 7.41 1.38
CA LYS A 75 24.12 7.80 2.16
C LYS A 75 25.19 8.47 1.30
N PRO A 76 26.04 9.34 1.87
CA PRO A 76 27.10 9.98 1.12
C PRO A 76 28.12 8.96 0.60
N TYR A 77 28.63 9.19 -0.61
CA TYR A 77 29.73 8.40 -1.17
C TYR A 77 30.96 9.26 -1.45
N ASN A 78 30.78 10.40 -2.13
CA ASN A 78 31.82 11.40 -2.34
C ASN A 78 31.19 12.80 -2.50
N GLY A 79 31.99 13.80 -2.89
CA GLY A 79 31.52 15.19 -3.04
C GLY A 79 30.47 15.42 -4.14
N THR A 80 30.29 14.49 -5.08
CA THR A 80 29.39 14.65 -6.24
C THR A 80 28.29 13.60 -6.32
N HIS A 81 28.42 12.48 -5.61
CA HIS A 81 27.48 11.36 -5.65
C HIS A 81 27.12 10.86 -4.26
N ASP A 82 25.86 10.45 -4.13
CA ASP A 82 25.35 9.61 -3.05
C ASP A 82 25.20 8.18 -3.55
N VAL A 83 25.18 7.22 -2.63
CA VAL A 83 24.77 5.85 -2.90
C VAL A 83 23.35 5.66 -2.42
N GLU A 84 22.49 5.21 -3.33
CA GLU A 84 21.14 4.72 -3.06
C GLU A 84 21.16 3.20 -3.02
N ILE A 85 20.71 2.63 -1.90
CA ILE A 85 20.61 1.18 -1.69
C ILE A 85 19.13 0.86 -1.57
N ILE A 86 18.60 0.06 -2.49
CA ILE A 86 17.22 -0.37 -2.51
C ILE A 86 17.18 -1.87 -2.21
N ILE A 87 16.45 -2.26 -1.19
CA ILE A 87 16.33 -3.62 -0.71
C ILE A 87 14.85 -3.98 -0.75
N THR A 88 14.52 -5.03 -1.49
CA THR A 88 13.15 -5.56 -1.62
C THR A 88 13.22 -7.06 -1.42
N ARG A 89 12.67 -7.53 -0.29
CA ARG A 89 12.77 -8.94 0.14
C ARG A 89 14.23 -9.44 0.11
N ASN A 90 14.55 -10.34 -0.82
CA ASN A 90 15.88 -10.94 -0.99
C ASN A 90 16.76 -10.26 -2.06
N LYS A 91 16.28 -9.18 -2.69
CA LYS A 91 17.02 -8.45 -3.72
C LYS A 91 17.58 -7.17 -3.15
N THR A 92 18.84 -6.89 -3.45
CA THR A 92 19.50 -5.62 -3.15
C THR A 92 20.03 -5.02 -4.44
N ARG A 93 19.66 -3.76 -4.71
CA ARG A 93 20.19 -2.94 -5.80
C ARG A 93 20.95 -1.76 -5.19
N ARG A 94 22.03 -1.36 -5.85
CA ARG A 94 22.83 -0.18 -5.48
C ARG A 94 23.03 0.69 -6.71
N GLU A 95 22.84 1.99 -6.52
CA GLU A 95 22.96 2.98 -7.58
C GLU A 95 23.72 4.21 -7.07
N PHE A 96 24.52 4.80 -7.93
CA PHE A 96 25.15 6.09 -7.67
C PHE A 96 24.25 7.18 -8.25
N ILE A 97 23.78 8.07 -7.39
CA ILE A 97 22.90 9.18 -7.77
C ILE A 97 23.63 10.51 -7.52
N PRO A 98 23.26 11.60 -8.23
CA PRO A 98 23.82 12.92 -7.94
C PRO A 98 23.61 13.29 -6.47
N ALA A 99 24.65 13.84 -5.84
CA ALA A 99 24.60 14.21 -4.43
C ALA A 99 23.46 15.21 -4.17
N LYS A 100 22.55 14.84 -3.27
CA LYS A 100 21.47 15.72 -2.82
C LYS A 100 21.96 16.59 -1.68
N ASN A 101 21.54 17.86 -1.67
CA ASN A 101 21.78 18.78 -0.55
C ASN A 101 20.85 18.44 0.62
N SER A 102 21.19 17.38 1.34
CA SER A 102 20.47 16.89 2.51
C SER A 102 21.44 16.80 3.69
N THR A 103 20.96 17.20 4.87
CA THR A 103 21.74 17.10 6.10
C THR A 103 21.97 15.64 6.47
N LEU A 104 23.20 15.31 6.85
CA LEU A 104 23.58 14.01 7.36
C LEU A 104 23.09 13.82 8.80
N PHE A 105 22.81 12.58 9.17
CA PHE A 105 22.52 12.18 10.55
C PHE A 105 23.03 10.77 10.82
N SER A 106 23.31 10.45 12.08
CA SER A 106 23.69 9.11 12.49
C SER A 106 22.47 8.31 12.95
N ILE A 107 22.43 7.03 12.58
CA ILE A 107 21.41 6.07 13.05
C ILE A 107 21.49 5.89 14.58
N SER A 108 22.68 6.01 15.17
CA SER A 108 22.92 5.94 16.62
C SER A 108 22.24 7.05 17.41
N ASP A 109 21.98 8.19 16.78
CA ASP A 109 21.49 9.38 17.48
C ASP A 109 19.98 9.30 17.72
N ILE A 110 19.31 8.34 17.10
CA ILE A 110 17.87 8.13 17.22
C ILE A 110 17.55 7.45 18.55
N ASN A 111 16.62 8.03 19.31
CA ASN A 111 16.08 7.41 20.50
C ASN A 111 15.04 6.33 20.13
N TRP A 112 15.53 5.15 19.75
CA TRP A 112 14.70 4.01 19.34
C TRP A 112 13.76 3.53 20.45
N SER A 113 14.20 3.58 21.71
CA SER A 113 13.38 3.18 22.86
C SER A 113 12.16 4.08 23.04
N ASN A 114 12.33 5.40 22.89
CA ASN A 114 11.20 6.33 22.95
C ASN A 114 10.22 6.10 21.80
N LEU A 115 10.72 5.89 20.57
CA LEU A 115 9.88 5.60 19.42
C LEU A 115 9.06 4.31 19.62
N GLU A 116 9.71 3.25 20.12
CA GLU A 116 9.04 1.98 20.44
C GLU A 116 7.94 2.16 21.49
N ASN A 117 8.23 2.89 22.57
CA ASN A 117 7.25 3.17 23.63
C ASN A 117 6.05 3.98 23.12
N VAL A 118 6.28 5.04 22.33
CA VAL A 118 5.20 5.85 21.75
C VAL A 118 4.33 5.00 20.82
N THR A 119 4.97 4.17 19.99
CA THR A 119 4.27 3.32 19.02
C THR A 119 3.38 2.28 19.71
N LYS A 120 3.88 1.64 20.78
CA LYS A 120 3.11 0.69 21.61
C LYS A 120 1.96 1.33 22.38
N ASN A 121 2.17 2.52 22.94
CA ASN A 121 1.14 3.17 23.75
C ASN A 121 0.01 3.77 22.93
N THR A 122 0.28 4.19 21.68
CA THR A 122 -0.71 4.94 20.92
C THR A 122 -1.75 4.07 20.21
N THR A 123 -1.42 2.80 19.92
CA THR A 123 -2.43 1.84 19.46
C THR A 123 -3.56 1.63 20.48
N ALA A 124 -3.36 2.03 21.74
CA ALA A 124 -4.35 1.93 22.79
C ALA A 124 -5.32 3.12 22.90
N HIS A 125 -5.03 4.29 22.30
CA HIS A 125 -5.82 5.52 22.47
C HIS A 125 -5.94 6.36 21.20
N ASP A 126 -7.17 6.52 20.72
CA ASP A 126 -7.54 7.35 19.58
C ASP A 126 -8.53 8.46 19.99
N PRO A 127 -8.37 9.71 19.53
CA PRO A 127 -9.29 10.81 19.84
C PRO A 127 -10.71 10.64 19.29
N TYR A 128 -10.90 9.78 18.28
CA TYR A 128 -12.18 9.36 17.73
C TYR A 128 -12.72 8.08 18.39
N GLY A 129 -12.06 7.57 19.44
CA GLY A 129 -12.47 6.37 20.16
C GLY A 129 -12.23 5.06 19.39
N ALA A 130 -11.51 5.10 18.26
CA ALA A 130 -11.13 3.91 17.52
C ALA A 130 -10.14 3.06 18.32
N LYS A 131 -10.41 1.75 18.42
CA LYS A 131 -9.40 0.79 18.86
C LYS A 131 -8.59 0.39 17.64
N TRP A 132 -7.33 0.82 17.59
CA TRP A 132 -6.44 0.43 16.52
C TRP A 132 -6.19 -1.08 16.57
N LYS A 133 -6.09 -1.69 15.39
CA LYS A 133 -5.78 -3.10 15.25
C LYS A 133 -4.32 -3.37 15.61
N GLU A 134 -4.05 -4.60 16.04
CA GLU A 134 -2.69 -5.09 16.26
C GLU A 134 -1.87 -5.13 14.96
N SER A 135 -2.55 -5.24 13.82
CA SER A 135 -1.95 -5.25 12.50
C SER A 135 -2.61 -4.27 11.53
N PHE A 136 -1.81 -3.75 10.62
CA PHE A 136 -2.19 -2.76 9.61
C PHE A 136 -1.95 -3.31 8.21
N GLU A 137 -2.74 -2.83 7.24
CA GLU A 137 -2.60 -3.22 5.84
C GLU A 137 -1.32 -2.64 5.23
N LYS A 138 -0.96 -1.42 5.63
CA LYS A 138 0.23 -0.76 5.12
C LYS A 138 0.87 0.11 6.19
N MET A 139 2.19 0.16 6.18
CA MET A 139 2.97 1.13 6.94
C MET A 139 4.02 1.77 6.05
N ASN A 140 4.13 3.10 6.09
CA ASN A 140 5.23 3.85 5.48
C ASN A 140 6.05 4.52 6.58
N GLY A 141 7.38 4.46 6.44
CA GLY A 141 8.32 5.09 7.34
C GLY A 141 9.34 5.94 6.62
N LYS A 142 9.71 7.05 7.24
CA LYS A 142 10.75 7.96 6.77
C LYS A 142 11.58 8.46 7.94
N ILE A 143 12.89 8.36 7.82
CA ILE A 143 13.88 8.83 8.81
C ILE A 143 14.82 9.79 8.09
N TRP A 144 14.94 11.00 8.63
CA TRP A 144 15.84 12.02 8.11
C TRP A 144 16.36 12.91 9.24
N SER A 145 17.25 13.84 8.91
CA SER A 145 17.89 14.71 9.91
C SER A 145 16.95 15.49 10.84
N LYS A 146 15.70 15.75 10.43
CA LYS A 146 14.73 16.46 11.27
C LYS A 146 13.85 15.52 12.12
N GLY A 147 14.00 14.20 11.97
CA GLY A 147 13.26 13.22 12.77
C GLY A 147 12.70 12.03 11.98
N ILE A 148 11.62 11.46 12.51
CA ILE A 148 11.00 10.22 12.05
C ILE A 148 9.52 10.44 11.81
N LYS A 149 9.01 9.99 10.67
CA LYS A 149 7.58 9.88 10.40
C LYS A 149 7.22 8.43 10.11
N LEU A 150 6.24 7.91 10.84
CA LEU A 150 5.57 6.64 10.57
C LEU A 150 4.11 6.93 10.22
N GLN A 151 3.58 6.18 9.27
CA GLN A 151 2.20 6.28 8.84
C GLN A 151 1.62 4.88 8.68
N PHE A 152 0.62 4.54 9.48
CA PHE A 152 -0.06 3.24 9.45
C PHE A 152 -1.45 3.39 8.86
N HIS A 153 -1.79 2.53 7.91
CA HIS A 153 -3.07 2.52 7.20
C HIS A 153 -3.90 1.34 7.68
N CYS A 154 -5.10 1.61 8.20
CA CYS A 154 -6.03 0.58 8.66
C CYS A 154 -7.27 0.53 7.76
N SER A 155 -7.43 -0.54 6.99
CA SER A 155 -8.59 -0.76 6.10
C SER A 155 -9.89 -1.03 6.85
N ASP A 156 -9.79 -1.52 8.08
CA ASP A 156 -10.96 -1.90 8.88
C ASP A 156 -11.23 -0.89 10.02
N CYS A 157 -10.53 0.24 10.01
CA CYS A 157 -10.75 1.34 10.94
C CYS A 157 -11.39 2.46 10.13
N GLU A 158 -12.72 2.44 10.04
CA GLU A 158 -13.46 3.45 9.29
C GLU A 158 -14.21 4.41 10.21
N VAL A 159 -14.15 5.70 9.89
CA VAL A 159 -15.00 6.73 10.48
C VAL A 159 -15.73 7.44 9.34
N HIS A 160 -17.05 7.37 9.33
CA HIS A 160 -17.89 7.95 8.26
C HIS A 160 -17.54 7.46 6.84
N GLY A 161 -17.17 6.19 6.69
CA GLY A 161 -16.78 5.60 5.40
C GLY A 161 -15.35 5.96 4.96
N CYS A 162 -14.55 6.50 5.89
CA CYS A 162 -13.16 6.88 5.66
C CYS A 162 -12.20 5.99 6.40
N LEU A 163 -11.28 5.37 5.66
CA LEU A 163 -10.15 4.66 6.25
C LEU A 163 -9.34 5.61 7.12
N LEU A 164 -9.05 5.19 8.35
CA LEU A 164 -8.23 5.93 9.27
C LEU A 164 -6.74 5.64 9.03
N ILE A 165 -5.96 6.70 9.13
CA ILE A 165 -4.50 6.70 9.07
C ILE A 165 -3.96 7.15 10.41
N LEU A 166 -3.06 6.37 11.00
CA LEU A 166 -2.33 6.75 12.21
C LEU A 166 -0.97 7.31 11.82
N ASP A 167 -0.76 8.61 12.05
CA ASP A 167 0.50 9.30 11.82
C ASP A 167 1.26 9.46 13.14
N ILE A 168 2.47 8.92 13.23
CA ILE A 168 3.43 9.20 14.31
C ILE A 168 4.55 10.06 13.73
N ASN A 169 4.73 11.26 14.26
CA ASN A 169 5.76 12.19 13.82
C ASN A 169 6.62 12.64 15.00
N CYS A 170 7.88 12.20 15.01
CA CYS A 170 8.84 12.54 16.04
C CYS A 170 9.87 13.53 15.52
N SER A 171 10.00 14.68 16.16
CA SER A 171 11.07 15.64 15.84
C SER A 171 12.42 15.14 16.33
N THR A 172 13.49 15.57 15.66
CA THR A 172 14.92 15.49 16.01
C THR A 172 15.28 14.38 16.98
N ASN A 173 15.92 13.32 16.45
CA ASN A 173 16.37 12.16 17.23
C ASN A 173 15.22 11.37 17.90
N ALA A 174 14.00 11.51 17.37
CA ALA A 174 12.80 10.83 17.87
C ALA A 174 12.47 11.12 19.34
N THR A 175 12.74 12.34 19.82
CA THR A 175 12.56 12.72 21.23
C THR A 175 11.16 13.22 21.54
N ASN A 176 10.60 14.08 20.69
CA ASN A 176 9.24 14.59 20.86
C ASN A 176 8.34 14.03 19.75
N CYS A 177 7.56 13.01 20.09
CA CYS A 177 6.63 12.39 19.17
C CYS A 177 5.22 12.95 19.33
N LYS A 178 4.61 13.33 18.21
CA LYS A 178 3.19 13.64 18.10
C LYS A 178 2.51 12.50 17.38
N VAL A 179 1.36 12.08 17.89
CA VAL A 179 0.55 11.06 17.24
C VAL A 179 -0.80 11.64 16.90
N MET A 180 -1.24 11.40 15.67
CA MET A 180 -2.45 11.99 15.12
C MET A 180 -3.17 10.98 14.25
N SER A 181 -4.47 10.87 14.44
CA SER A 181 -5.37 10.12 13.57
C SER A 181 -5.87 11.04 12.48
N GLN A 182 -5.77 10.59 11.23
CA GLN A 182 -6.13 11.34 10.03
C GLN A 182 -7.08 10.51 9.19
N VAL A 183 -7.92 11.19 8.43
CA VAL A 183 -8.64 10.63 7.29
C VAL A 183 -7.98 11.14 6.01
N PRO A 184 -7.94 10.33 4.93
CA PRO A 184 -7.50 10.79 3.62
C PRO A 184 -8.25 12.07 3.21
N PRO A 185 -7.57 13.05 2.61
CA PRO A 185 -8.17 14.34 2.26
C PRO A 185 -9.34 14.25 1.27
N ASP A 186 -9.39 13.17 0.47
CA ASP A 186 -10.47 12.93 -0.50
C ASP A 186 -11.66 12.18 0.10
N CYS A 187 -11.63 11.89 1.40
CA CYS A 187 -12.67 11.08 2.01
C CYS A 187 -13.92 11.90 2.38
N GLY A 188 -15.10 11.36 2.04
CA GLY A 188 -16.38 12.05 2.19
C GLY A 188 -16.64 13.10 1.10
N MET A 189 -15.72 13.29 0.14
CA MET A 189 -16.09 13.91 -1.12
C MET A 189 -16.90 12.88 -1.90
N ASP A 190 -18.21 13.11 -2.00
CA ASP A 190 -18.99 12.56 -3.10
C ASP A 190 -18.20 12.90 -4.37
N MET A 191 -17.48 11.91 -4.92
CA MET A 191 -17.07 11.95 -6.31
C MET A 191 -18.37 11.85 -7.11
N ARG A 192 -19.12 12.96 -7.15
CA ARG A 192 -19.92 13.29 -8.31
C ARG A 192 -18.92 13.33 -9.44
N TYR A 193 -18.72 12.17 -10.05
CA TYR A 193 -18.28 12.08 -11.42
C TYR A 193 -19.12 13.12 -12.15
N THR A 194 -18.50 14.26 -12.46
CA THR A 194 -18.98 15.11 -13.52
C THR A 194 -18.93 14.18 -14.71
N LYS A 195 -20.06 13.56 -15.00
CA LYS A 195 -20.29 12.77 -16.20
C LYS A 195 -20.16 13.80 -17.31
N THR A 196 -18.93 14.05 -17.75
CA THR A 196 -18.67 14.80 -18.97
C THR A 196 -19.36 13.98 -20.03
N THR A 197 -20.55 14.43 -20.40
CA THR A 197 -21.31 13.84 -21.46
C THR A 197 -20.54 14.21 -22.72
N THR A 198 -19.58 13.37 -23.09
CA THR A 198 -19.08 13.34 -24.47
C THR A 198 -20.23 12.76 -25.29
N THR A 199 -21.14 13.65 -25.70
CA THR A 199 -22.07 13.37 -26.77
C THR A 199 -21.25 13.27 -28.04
N THR A 200 -20.68 12.10 -28.34
CA THR A 200 -20.26 11.77 -29.69
C THR A 200 -21.52 11.50 -30.50
N THR A 201 -22.17 12.56 -30.97
CA THR A 201 -23.09 12.45 -32.09
C THR A 201 -22.23 12.26 -33.34
N GLN A 202 -22.06 11.00 -33.76
CA GLN A 202 -21.70 10.70 -35.14
C GLN A 202 -22.73 11.39 -36.03
N LYS A 203 -22.28 12.35 -36.84
CA LYS A 203 -23.04 12.80 -38.00
C LYS A 203 -22.23 12.45 -39.24
N PRO A 204 -22.84 11.78 -40.23
CA PRO A 204 -22.15 11.34 -41.45
C PRO A 204 -21.68 12.52 -42.30
N GLU A 205 -20.62 12.25 -43.07
CA GLU A 205 -20.03 13.11 -44.08
C GLU A 205 -21.08 13.60 -45.09
N ASP A 206 -21.10 14.91 -45.36
CA ASP A 206 -20.65 15.51 -46.64
C ASP A 206 -21.30 16.88 -46.91
N LYS A 207 -20.51 17.72 -47.59
CA LYS A 207 -20.81 19.01 -48.27
C LYS A 207 -20.50 20.30 -47.52
N GLU A 208 -19.29 20.79 -47.83
CA GLU A 208 -18.90 22.20 -48.01
C GLU A 208 -20.05 23.08 -48.54
N ILE A 209 -20.39 24.16 -47.83
CA ILE A 209 -20.82 25.45 -48.42
C ILE A 209 -20.35 26.58 -47.49
N CYS A 210 -19.49 27.46 -48.02
CA CYS A 210 -19.07 28.73 -47.42
C CYS A 210 -20.11 29.85 -47.68
N GLY A 211 -20.32 30.75 -46.71
CA GLY A 211 -20.82 32.11 -46.95
C GLY A 211 -22.22 32.45 -46.44
N PRO A 212 -22.53 33.75 -46.24
CA PRO A 212 -23.34 34.24 -45.11
C PRO A 212 -24.79 34.60 -45.48
N ALA A 213 -25.67 34.68 -44.45
CA ALA A 213 -26.76 35.67 -44.25
C ALA A 213 -28.11 35.11 -43.76
N LEU A 214 -28.65 35.81 -42.74
CA LEU A 214 -30.02 36.33 -42.58
C LEU A 214 -31.26 35.40 -42.43
N LEU A 215 -31.98 35.68 -41.32
CA LEU A 215 -33.44 35.89 -41.14
C LEU A 215 -34.45 34.71 -41.02
N ILE A 216 -35.11 34.71 -39.85
CA ILE A 216 -36.57 34.66 -39.54
C ILE A 216 -37.46 33.63 -40.25
N GLU A 217 -38.18 32.81 -39.46
CA GLU A 217 -39.65 32.57 -39.51
C GLU A 217 -40.03 31.61 -38.34
N LEU A 218 -40.79 32.01 -37.31
CA LEU A 218 -42.26 32.14 -37.20
C LEU A 218 -43.04 30.96 -37.79
N THR A 219 -43.63 30.10 -36.91
CA THR A 219 -45.05 29.64 -36.89
C THR A 219 -45.22 28.46 -35.90
N LEU A 220 -45.96 28.68 -34.81
CA LEU A 220 -47.32 28.15 -34.53
C LEU A 220 -47.50 26.61 -34.53
N ASN A 221 -47.43 26.01 -33.33
CA ASN A 221 -48.42 25.16 -32.62
C ASN A 221 -49.56 24.43 -33.42
N PRO A 222 -50.25 23.45 -32.80
CA PRO A 222 -49.88 22.09 -32.37
C PRO A 222 -50.79 21.01 -33.02
N LEU A 223 -50.39 19.74 -33.03
CA LEU A 223 -51.34 18.64 -33.33
C LEU A 223 -51.32 17.54 -32.25
N ILE A 224 -52.36 17.63 -31.44
CA ILE A 224 -53.03 16.59 -30.68
C ILE A 224 -53.34 15.39 -31.60
N LEU A 225 -53.03 14.14 -31.18
CA LEU A 225 -54.00 13.04 -31.29
C LEU A 225 -53.64 11.80 -30.44
N ARG A 226 -54.49 11.63 -29.44
CA ARG A 226 -54.83 10.49 -28.56
C ARG A 226 -54.59 9.05 -29.08
N ARG A 227 -54.13 8.22 -28.13
CA ARG A 227 -54.59 6.87 -27.68
C ARG A 227 -55.04 5.84 -28.73
N LYS A 228 -54.50 4.61 -28.61
CA LYS A 228 -55.30 3.43 -28.20
C LYS A 228 -54.46 2.22 -27.77
N LYS A 229 -54.86 1.61 -26.65
CA LYS A 229 -54.59 0.21 -26.24
C LYS A 229 -55.01 -0.80 -27.31
N ARG A 230 -54.29 -1.92 -27.40
CA ARG A 230 -54.91 -3.27 -27.39
C ARG A 230 -53.89 -4.36 -27.08
N ASP A 231 -54.26 -5.20 -26.13
CA ASP A 231 -53.68 -6.50 -25.82
C ASP A 231 -53.87 -7.48 -27.00
N SER A 232 -52.91 -8.39 -27.17
CA SER A 232 -53.15 -9.82 -27.40
C SER A 232 -51.92 -10.61 -27.01
#